data_AF-A0A5B0W945-F1
#
_entry.id   AF-A0A5B0W945-F1
#
_cell.length_a   1.000
_cell.length_b   1.000
_cell.length_c   1.000
_cell.angle_alpha   90.00
_cell.angle_beta   90.00
_cell.angle_gamma   90.00
#
_symmetry.space_group_name_H-M   'P 1'
#
loop_
_entity.id
_entity.type
_entity.pdbx_description
1 polymer ?
#
loop_
_entity_poly.entity_id
_entity_poly.type
_entity_poly.pdbx_seq_one_letter_code
_entity_poly.pdbx_strand_id
1 'polypeptide(L)'
;LPEHFRAPFVDPLTATGPAVLKIFDHPDIYAGQTLPIIGDVLSPAEMIETFQRVTGRKAVYASAYTPDELVRHFPEFGENPELVRENIGMAEYAVEYGYFRKDRDLSWSRRINPSSLTWEQFLVKTGWDGSRRAFGLA
;
A
#
# COMPACT_ATOMS: atom_id res chain seq x y z
N LEU A 1 5.81 6.86 -6.55
CA LEU A 1 4.60 7.22 -7.33
C LEU A 1 4.55 8.74 -7.48
N PRO A 2 4.03 9.28 -8.60
CA PRO A 2 3.81 10.71 -8.76
C PRO A 2 2.97 11.29 -7.62
N GLU A 3 3.26 12.52 -7.20
CA GLU A 3 2.73 13.16 -5.98
C GLU A 3 1.21 13.10 -5.83
N HIS A 4 0.47 13.22 -6.94
CA HIS A 4 -0.99 13.24 -6.96
C HIS A 4 -1.62 11.97 -7.55
N PHE A 5 -0.82 10.96 -7.90
CA PHE A 5 -1.36 9.69 -8.37
C PHE A 5 -1.95 8.90 -7.19
N ARG A 6 -3.23 8.53 -7.28
CA ARG A 6 -3.93 7.81 -6.21
C ARG A 6 -3.81 6.29 -6.41
N ALA A 7 -3.32 5.61 -5.38
CA ALA A 7 -3.11 4.16 -5.36
C ALA A 7 -3.73 3.55 -4.10
N PRO A 8 -4.06 2.24 -4.10
CA PRO A 8 -4.58 1.58 -2.92
C PRO A 8 -3.51 1.44 -1.83
N PHE A 9 -3.91 1.72 -0.60
CA PHE A 9 -3.21 1.31 0.62
C PHE A 9 -3.97 0.13 1.25
N VAL A 10 -3.23 -0.81 1.82
CA VAL A 10 -3.77 -1.90 2.64
C VAL A 10 -2.93 -2.04 3.90
N ASP A 11 -3.58 -2.18 5.06
CA ASP A 11 -2.87 -2.52 6.30
C ASP A 11 -2.20 -3.90 6.15
N PRO A 12 -0.86 -3.96 6.14
CA PRO A 12 -0.15 -5.21 5.90
C PRO A 12 -0.22 -6.18 7.09
N LEU A 13 -0.66 -5.73 8.27
CA LEU A 13 -0.62 -6.52 9.50
C LEU A 13 -1.90 -7.31 9.74
N THR A 14 -3.07 -6.75 9.43
CA THR A 14 -4.36 -7.35 9.84
C THR A 14 -5.38 -7.53 8.73
N ALA A 15 -5.22 -6.90 7.57
CA ALA A 15 -6.25 -6.92 6.53
C ALA A 15 -6.42 -8.29 5.84
N THR A 16 -5.33 -9.06 5.69
CA THR A 16 -5.33 -10.31 4.92
C THR A 16 -6.13 -11.43 5.58
N GLY A 17 -6.04 -11.56 6.91
CA GLY A 17 -6.64 -12.67 7.65
C GLY A 17 -8.16 -12.82 7.41
N PRO A 18 -8.96 -11.76 7.65
CA PRO A 18 -10.41 -11.80 7.42
C PRO A 18 -10.80 -12.11 5.96
N ALA A 19 -10.02 -11.62 4.99
CA ALA A 19 -10.26 -11.91 3.57
C ALA A 19 -10.05 -13.39 3.24
N VAL A 20 -8.97 -13.99 3.74
CA VAL A 20 -8.67 -15.41 3.55
C VAL A 20 -9.72 -16.29 4.24
N LEU A 21 -10.09 -15.96 5.49
CA LEU A 21 -11.14 -16.67 6.22
C LEU A 21 -12.45 -16.66 5.42
N LYS A 22 -12.86 -15.49 4.92
CA LYS A 22 -14.09 -15.34 4.14
C LYS A 22 -14.09 -16.20 2.86
N ILE A 23 -12.94 -16.32 2.20
CA ILE A 23 -12.79 -17.15 1.01
C ILE A 23 -12.92 -18.64 1.36
N PHE A 24 -12.30 -19.08 2.47
CA PHE A 24 -12.39 -20.47 2.90
C PHE A 24 -13.75 -20.89 3.47
N ASP A 25 -14.49 -19.97 4.08
CA ASP A 25 -15.85 -20.23 4.57
C ASP A 25 -16.88 -20.34 3.44
N HIS A 26 -16.57 -19.81 2.25
CA HIS A 26 -17.47 -19.79 1.08
C HIS A 26 -16.73 -20.10 -0.23
N PRO A 27 -16.10 -21.28 -0.35
CA PRO A 27 -15.28 -21.62 -1.51
C PRO A 27 -16.13 -21.76 -2.78
N ASP A 28 -17.40 -22.14 -2.67
CA ASP A 28 -18.37 -22.23 -3.76
C ASP A 28 -18.64 -20.86 -4.42
N ILE A 29 -18.51 -19.78 -3.65
CA ILE A 29 -18.69 -18.41 -4.13
C ILE A 29 -17.39 -17.89 -4.74
N TYR A 30 -16.25 -18.11 -4.07
CA TYR A 30 -15.02 -17.36 -4.36
C TYR A 30 -13.95 -18.12 -5.16
N ALA A 31 -14.12 -19.43 -5.41
CA ALA A 31 -13.18 -20.21 -6.19
C ALA A 31 -12.92 -19.60 -7.58
N GLY A 32 -11.65 -19.44 -7.94
CA GLY A 32 -11.21 -18.88 -9.22
C GLY A 32 -11.32 -17.36 -9.35
N GLN A 33 -11.79 -16.64 -8.33
CA GLN A 33 -11.88 -15.19 -8.36
C GLN A 33 -10.55 -14.50 -7.96
N THR A 34 -10.37 -13.26 -8.41
CA THR A 34 -9.29 -12.37 -7.96
C THR A 34 -9.91 -11.17 -7.24
N LEU A 35 -9.71 -11.08 -5.93
CA LEU A 35 -10.40 -10.14 -5.06
C LEU A 35 -9.42 -9.17 -4.39
N PRO A 36 -9.45 -7.87 -4.72
CA PRO A 36 -8.58 -6.87 -4.10
C PRO A 36 -8.89 -6.64 -2.61
N ILE A 37 -7.83 -6.59 -1.79
CA ILE A 37 -7.91 -6.16 -0.39
C ILE A 37 -7.44 -4.71 -0.32
N ILE A 38 -8.34 -3.80 0.03
CA ILE A 38 -8.09 -2.35 0.00
C ILE A 38 -8.55 -1.75 1.33
N GLY A 39 -7.63 -1.07 2.01
CA GLY A 39 -7.93 -0.26 3.19
C GLY A 39 -8.33 1.16 2.80
N ASP A 40 -7.62 1.76 1.85
CA ASP A 40 -7.80 3.14 1.43
C ASP A 40 -7.32 3.36 -0.02
N VAL A 41 -7.66 4.49 -0.64
CA VAL A 41 -7.11 4.90 -1.94
C VAL A 41 -6.70 6.36 -1.85
N LEU A 42 -5.40 6.62 -1.96
CA LEU A 42 -4.82 7.93 -1.68
C LEU A 42 -3.54 8.17 -2.47
N SER A 43 -3.21 9.44 -2.61
CA SER A 43 -2.00 9.95 -3.25
C SER A 43 -0.86 10.12 -2.23
N PRO A 44 0.41 10.16 -2.69
CA PRO A 44 1.53 10.53 -1.83
C PRO A 44 1.31 11.84 -1.04
N ALA A 45 0.71 12.86 -1.66
CA ALA A 45 0.37 14.12 -0.98
C ALA A 45 -0.59 13.89 0.21
N GLU A 46 -1.69 13.15 0.00
CA GLU A 46 -2.66 12.81 1.05
C GLU A 46 -2.03 11.94 2.15
N MET A 47 -1.13 11.01 1.77
CA MET A 47 -0.38 10.19 2.73
C MET A 47 0.48 11.04 3.67
N ILE A 48 1.21 12.02 3.11
CA ILE A 48 2.09 12.92 3.85
C ILE A 48 1.29 13.87 4.73
N GLU A 49 0.24 14.48 4.21
CA GLU A 49 -0.65 15.35 4.99
C GLU A 49 -1.19 14.61 6.22
N THR A 50 -1.73 13.40 6.00
CA THR A 50 -2.25 12.55 7.08
C THR A 50 -1.16 12.17 8.07
N PHE A 51 0.03 11.79 7.59
CA PHE A 51 1.15 11.44 8.44
C PHE A 51 1.57 12.61 9.35
N GLN A 52 1.71 13.81 8.79
CA GLN A 52 2.09 15.00 9.57
C GLN A 52 1.02 15.33 10.61
N ARG A 53 -0.26 15.25 10.24
CA ARG A 53 -1.38 15.52 11.14
C ARG A 53 -1.46 14.53 12.30
N VAL A 54 -1.29 13.23 12.03
CA VAL A 54 -1.39 12.17 13.05
C VAL A 54 -0.16 12.13 13.95
N THR A 55 1.04 12.30 13.39
CA THR A 55 2.29 12.12 14.12
C THR A 55 2.89 13.41 14.68
N GLY A 56 2.47 14.57 14.17
CA GLY A 56 3.09 15.87 14.45
C GLY A 56 4.50 16.04 13.86
N ARG A 57 5.00 15.07 13.10
CA ARG A 57 6.33 15.13 12.48
C ARG A 57 6.26 15.83 11.14
N LYS A 58 7.28 16.61 10.81
CA LYS A 58 7.41 17.20 9.47
C LYS A 58 7.80 16.11 8.47
N ALA A 59 7.11 16.09 7.34
CA ALA A 59 7.41 15.20 6.22
C ALA A 59 7.16 15.95 4.90
N VAL A 60 7.90 15.60 3.86
CA VAL A 60 7.79 16.22 2.54
C VAL A 60 7.77 15.14 1.46
N TYR A 61 7.10 15.43 0.36
CA TYR A 61 7.15 14.57 -0.81
C TYR A 61 8.55 14.65 -1.42
N ALA A 62 9.12 13.48 -1.72
CA ALA A 62 10.33 13.35 -2.50
C ALA A 62 10.07 12.28 -3.56
N SER A 63 10.30 12.62 -4.83
CA SER A 63 10.11 11.67 -5.91
C SER A 63 11.11 10.53 -5.77
N ALA A 64 10.61 9.31 -5.95
CA ALA A 64 11.39 8.07 -6.05
C ALA A 64 10.84 7.25 -7.22
N TYR A 65 10.51 7.93 -8.32
CA TYR A 65 9.78 7.36 -9.46
C TYR A 65 10.69 7.02 -10.64
N THR A 66 11.97 7.37 -10.56
CA THR A 66 13.02 6.87 -11.46
C THR A 66 14.04 6.04 -10.66
N PRO A 67 14.84 5.17 -11.32
CA PRO A 67 15.90 4.42 -10.65
C PRO A 67 16.87 5.31 -9.87
N ASP A 68 17.32 6.41 -10.47
CA ASP A 68 18.27 7.35 -9.85
C ASP A 68 17.66 8.06 -8.63
N GLU A 69 16.39 8.47 -8.72
CA GLU A 69 15.67 9.05 -7.60
C GLU A 69 15.49 8.04 -6.46
N LEU A 70 15.12 6.80 -6.78
CA LEU A 70 14.95 5.74 -5.78
C LEU A 70 16.25 5.47 -5.03
N VAL A 71 17.36 5.26 -5.76
CA VAL A 71 18.67 4.99 -5.16
C VAL A 71 19.22 6.21 -4.40
N ARG A 72 18.91 7.43 -4.84
CA ARG A 72 19.27 8.65 -4.10
C ARG A 72 18.65 8.68 -2.70
N HIS A 73 17.41 8.20 -2.57
CA HIS A 73 16.69 8.18 -1.30
C HIS A 73 16.94 6.91 -0.47
N PHE A 74 17.24 5.79 -1.14
CA PHE A 74 17.52 4.48 -0.55
C PHE A 74 18.79 3.88 -1.16
N PRO A 75 19.99 4.37 -0.78
CA PRO A 75 21.25 3.93 -1.37
C PRO A 75 21.47 2.42 -1.29
N GLU A 76 20.97 1.76 -0.23
CA GLU A 76 21.06 0.32 -0.04
C GLU A 76 20.37 -0.49 -1.15
N PHE A 77 19.38 0.09 -1.85
CA PHE A 77 18.74 -0.60 -2.98
C PHE A 77 19.65 -0.68 -4.21
N GLY A 78 20.63 0.23 -4.32
CA GLY A 78 21.61 0.22 -5.41
C GLY A 78 22.51 -1.03 -5.44
N GLU A 79 22.60 -1.76 -4.33
CA GLU A 79 23.32 -3.04 -4.26
C GLU A 79 22.59 -4.18 -5.00
N ASN A 80 21.30 -3.99 -5.30
CA ASN A 80 20.47 -4.95 -6.03
C ASN A 80 19.73 -4.27 -7.20
N PRO A 81 20.33 -4.23 -8.41
CA PRO A 81 19.73 -3.60 -9.58
C PRO A 81 18.38 -4.18 -10.00
N GLU A 82 18.14 -5.47 -9.76
CA GLU A 82 16.86 -6.11 -10.06
C GLU A 82 15.76 -5.62 -9.11
N LEU A 83 16.07 -5.42 -7.82
CA LEU A 83 15.14 -4.80 -6.88
C LEU A 83 14.71 -3.41 -7.34
N VAL A 84 15.67 -2.59 -7.79
CA VAL A 84 15.39 -1.24 -8.32
C VAL A 84 14.50 -1.34 -9.56
N ARG A 85 14.82 -2.23 -10.51
CA ARG A 85 14.04 -2.44 -11.73
C ARG A 85 12.61 -2.86 -11.42
N GLU A 86 12.40 -3.84 -10.55
CA GLU A 86 11.07 -4.35 -10.20
C GLU A 86 10.21 -3.29 -9.49
N ASN A 87 10.80 -2.51 -8.56
CA ASN A 87 10.05 -1.45 -7.87
C ASN A 87 9.60 -0.34 -8.84
N ILE A 88 10.49 0.08 -9.74
CA ILE A 88 10.16 1.09 -10.74
C ILE A 88 9.15 0.54 -11.74
N GLY A 89 9.37 -0.66 -12.28
CA GLY A 89 8.45 -1.28 -13.24
C GLY A 89 7.04 -1.47 -12.68
N MET A 90 6.91 -1.88 -11.41
CA MET A 90 5.60 -1.95 -10.75
C MET A 90 4.92 -0.58 -10.65
N ALA A 91 5.68 0.45 -10.26
CA ALA A 91 5.16 1.81 -10.12
C ALA A 91 4.74 2.38 -11.48
N GLU A 92 5.56 2.22 -12.51
CA GLU A 92 5.28 2.66 -13.89
C GLU A 92 4.05 1.98 -14.44
N TYR A 93 3.95 0.65 -14.30
CA TYR A 93 2.80 -0.11 -14.75
C TYR A 93 1.50 0.39 -14.10
N ALA A 94 1.51 0.61 -12.79
CA ALA A 94 0.34 1.10 -12.08
C ALA A 94 -0.08 2.51 -12.53
N VAL A 95 0.88 3.38 -12.85
CA VAL A 95 0.59 4.75 -13.33
C VAL A 95 0.07 4.73 -14.77
N GLU A 96 0.66 3.93 -15.65
CA GLU A 96 0.31 3.90 -17.08
C GLU A 96 -1.00 3.13 -17.33
N TYR A 97 -1.19 1.98 -16.67
CA TYR A 97 -2.29 1.06 -16.95
C TYR A 97 -3.38 1.05 -15.86
N GLY A 98 -3.14 1.73 -14.74
CA GLY A 98 -3.97 1.68 -13.54
C GLY A 98 -3.62 0.50 -12.63
N TYR A 99 -3.90 0.64 -11.33
CA TYR A 99 -3.54 -0.37 -10.33
C TYR A 99 -4.41 -1.65 -10.42
N PHE A 100 -5.72 -1.47 -10.64
CA PHE A 100 -6.67 -2.57 -10.81
C PHE A 100 -7.37 -2.48 -12.15
N ARG A 101 -7.70 -3.65 -12.72
CA ARG A 101 -8.60 -3.70 -13.87
C ARG A 101 -9.97 -3.15 -13.50
N LYS A 102 -10.63 -2.52 -14.47
CA LYS A 102 -11.94 -1.86 -14.29
C LYS A 102 -13.07 -2.82 -13.89
N ASP A 103 -12.91 -4.12 -14.14
CA ASP A 103 -13.88 -5.18 -13.81
C ASP A 103 -13.75 -5.70 -12.36
N ARG A 104 -12.81 -5.18 -11.56
CA ARG A 104 -12.58 -5.64 -10.19
C ARG A 104 -13.54 -4.98 -9.21
N ASP A 105 -14.09 -5.77 -8.29
CA ASP A 105 -14.85 -5.24 -7.16
C ASP A 105 -13.92 -4.69 -6.08
N LEU A 106 -13.70 -3.38 -6.12
CA LEU A 106 -12.82 -2.67 -5.19
C LEU A 106 -13.44 -2.47 -3.81
N SER A 107 -14.74 -2.78 -3.64
CA SER A 107 -15.46 -2.58 -2.37
C SER A 107 -15.69 -3.88 -1.59
N TRP A 108 -15.38 -5.04 -2.19
CA TRP A 108 -15.56 -6.34 -1.57
C TRP A 108 -14.89 -6.46 -0.20
N SER A 109 -13.60 -6.13 -0.10
CA SER A 109 -12.82 -6.25 1.14
C SER A 109 -13.35 -5.35 2.26
N ARG A 110 -13.89 -4.16 1.92
CA ARG A 110 -14.57 -3.29 2.88
C ARG A 110 -15.91 -3.85 3.33
N ARG A 111 -16.68 -4.47 2.44
CA ARG A 111 -17.98 -5.09 2.80
C ARG A 111 -17.81 -6.28 3.73
N ILE A 112 -16.81 -7.14 3.48
CA ILE A 112 -16.57 -8.33 4.30
C ILE A 112 -15.83 -8.00 5.61
N ASN A 113 -15.06 -6.90 5.64
CA ASN A 113 -14.41 -6.41 6.84
C ASN A 113 -14.50 -4.87 6.93
N PRO A 114 -15.59 -4.33 7.49
CA PRO A 114 -15.74 -2.89 7.70
C PRO A 114 -14.65 -2.29 8.59
N SER A 115 -14.02 -3.11 9.45
CA SER A 115 -12.95 -2.72 10.36
C SER A 115 -11.56 -2.63 9.71
N SER A 116 -11.45 -2.92 8.41
CA SER A 116 -10.21 -2.71 7.64
C SER A 116 -9.71 -1.28 7.82
N LEU A 117 -8.45 -1.13 8.22
CA LEU A 117 -7.89 0.17 8.55
C LEU A 117 -7.64 1.00 7.29
N THR A 118 -8.05 2.27 7.35
CA THR A 118 -7.54 3.32 6.46
C THR A 118 -6.08 3.66 6.79
N TRP A 119 -5.43 4.48 5.95
CA TRP A 119 -4.06 4.94 6.23
C TRP A 119 -3.95 5.64 7.58
N GLU A 120 -4.87 6.56 7.88
CA GLU A 120 -4.92 7.27 9.16
C GLU A 120 -5.09 6.32 10.33
N GLN A 121 -6.05 5.39 10.23
CA GLN A 121 -6.31 4.43 11.31
C GLN A 121 -5.13 3.49 11.54
N PHE A 122 -4.40 3.12 10.48
CA PHE A 122 -3.16 2.36 10.60
C PHE A 122 -2.11 3.15 11.40
N LEU A 123 -1.88 4.42 11.07
CA LEU A 123 -0.94 5.28 11.80
C LEU A 123 -1.30 5.41 13.28
N VAL A 124 -2.57 5.73 13.58
CA VAL A 124 -3.06 5.87 14.95
C VAL A 124 -2.92 4.56 15.73
N LYS A 125 -3.33 3.44 15.14
CA LYS A 125 -3.35 2.13 15.82
C LYS A 125 -1.94 1.59 16.08
N THR A 126 -1.01 1.79 15.15
CA THR A 126 0.35 1.24 15.25
C THR A 126 1.34 2.18 15.92
N GLY A 127 0.98 3.46 16.08
CA GLY A 127 1.90 4.52 16.48
C GLY A 127 3.13 4.58 15.58
N TRP A 128 3.00 4.21 14.29
CA TRP A 128 4.11 4.27 13.36
C TRP A 128 4.44 5.72 13.02
N ASP A 129 5.71 6.06 13.17
CA ASP A 129 6.21 7.43 13.17
C ASP A 129 7.23 7.68 12.06
N GLY A 130 7.31 6.78 11.07
CA GLY A 130 8.28 6.83 9.98
C GLY A 130 9.56 6.03 10.24
N SER A 131 9.76 5.51 11.45
CA SER A 131 10.93 4.68 11.76
C SER A 131 10.91 3.35 11.00
N ARG A 132 12.08 2.89 10.55
CA ARG A 132 12.24 1.54 10.00
C ARG A 132 11.89 0.54 11.09
N ARG A 133 10.92 -0.33 10.84
CA ARG A 133 10.53 -1.43 11.72
C ARG A 133 10.75 -2.75 11.01
N ALA A 134 11.32 -3.72 11.72
CA ALA A 134 11.29 -5.11 11.28
C ALA A 134 9.91 -5.69 11.66
N PHE A 135 9.25 -6.37 10.73
CA PHE A 135 8.01 -7.08 10.97
C PHE A 135 8.27 -8.58 10.75
N GLY A 136 8.09 -9.39 11.79
CA GLY A 136 8.35 -10.84 11.75
C GLY A 136 9.82 -11.20 11.97
N LEU A 137 10.04 -12.13 12.91
CA LEU A 137 11.32 -12.64 13.44
C LEU A 137 12.09 -11.65 14.33
N ALA A 138 11.82 -11.75 15.64
CA ALA A 138 12.82 -11.58 16.68
C ALA A 138 13.44 -12.95 16.99
#